data_AF-A0A3D2FVW7-F1
#
_entry.id   AF-A0A3D2FVW7-F1
#
_cell.length_a   1.000
_cell.length_b   1.000
_cell.length_c   1.000
_cell.angle_alpha   90.00
_cell.angle_beta   90.00
_cell.angle_gamma   90.00
#
_symmetry.space_group_name_H-M   'P 1'
#
loop_
_entity.id
_entity.type
_entity.pdbx_description
1 polymer ?
#
loop_
_entity_poly.entity_id
_entity_poly.type
_entity_poly.pdbx_seq_one_letter_code
_entity_poly.pdbx_strand_id
1 'polypeptide(L)'
;IEFDAGDPVAIDGVAMSPATLLTRLNALGGANGIGRIDLVENRFVGMKSRGVYETPGGTILLNARRAMESITLDRGAAHQKDELMPRYAELVYNGFWFSPEREMLQAAIDSSRDAVRGVVRVKLYKGNVIVTGRKSPNSLYNADLVTFEEGAVDYDHGDAHGFIRLNALRLRVNKMVRDSE
;
A
#
# COMPACT_ATOMS: atom_id res chain seq x y z
N ILE A 1 1.14 14.37 5.44
CA ILE A 1 1.36 14.26 3.98
C ILE A 1 0.00 14.18 3.34
N GLU A 2 -0.30 15.12 2.46
CA GLU A 2 -1.54 15.18 1.69
C GLU A 2 -1.33 14.56 0.32
N PHE A 3 -2.31 13.79 -0.13
CA PHE A 3 -2.36 13.12 -1.41
C PHE A 3 -3.55 13.63 -2.21
N ASP A 4 -3.33 13.82 -3.51
CA ASP A 4 -4.37 14.07 -4.50
C ASP A 4 -4.10 13.21 -5.73
N ALA A 5 -5.13 12.48 -6.20
CA ALA A 5 -5.04 11.54 -7.31
C ALA A 5 -3.80 10.60 -7.24
N GLY A 6 -3.49 10.11 -6.04
CA GLY A 6 -2.34 9.22 -5.78
C GLY A 6 -1.03 9.95 -5.49
N ASP A 7 -0.87 11.19 -5.91
CA ASP A 7 0.40 11.90 -5.78
C ASP A 7 0.46 12.74 -4.49
N PRO A 8 1.60 12.79 -3.80
CA PRO A 8 1.77 13.66 -2.65
C PRO A 8 1.84 15.13 -3.13
N VAL A 9 1.02 15.99 -2.54
CA VAL A 9 0.89 17.42 -2.96
C VAL A 9 1.27 18.42 -1.86
N ALA A 10 1.21 18.02 -0.58
CA ALA A 10 1.55 18.90 0.53
C ALA A 10 2.14 18.16 1.75
N ILE A 11 2.91 18.89 2.55
CA ILE A 11 3.40 18.45 3.87
C ILE A 11 2.95 19.49 4.89
N ASP A 12 2.31 19.03 5.97
CA ASP A 12 1.81 19.89 7.06
C ASP A 12 0.97 21.08 6.57
N GLY A 13 0.15 20.86 5.54
CA GLY A 13 -0.73 21.87 4.94
C GLY A 13 -0.06 22.83 3.97
N VAL A 14 1.25 22.71 3.73
CA VAL A 14 1.99 23.55 2.79
C VAL A 14 2.15 22.80 1.47
N ALA A 15 1.51 23.33 0.42
CA ALA A 15 1.60 22.80 -0.95
C ALA A 15 3.03 22.93 -1.51
N MET A 16 3.49 21.90 -2.24
CA MET A 16 4.85 21.82 -2.76
C MET A 16 4.86 21.14 -4.13
N SER A 17 5.84 21.48 -4.97
CA SER A 17 6.12 20.69 -6.17
C SER A 17 6.64 19.29 -5.77
N PRO A 18 6.53 18.26 -6.63
CA PRO A 18 6.98 16.91 -6.31
C PRO A 18 8.46 16.85 -5.85
N ALA A 19 9.34 17.60 -6.52
CA ALA A 19 10.77 17.66 -6.19
C ALA A 19 11.03 18.34 -4.83
N THR A 20 10.36 19.46 -4.56
CA THR A 20 10.46 20.17 -3.27
C THR A 20 9.91 19.31 -2.13
N LEU A 21 8.79 18.63 -2.36
CA LEU A 21 8.16 17.73 -1.40
C LEU A 21 9.10 16.58 -1.03
N LEU A 22 9.66 15.89 -2.03
CA LEU A 22 10.61 14.79 -1.80
C LEU A 22 11.86 15.28 -1.05
N THR A 23 12.38 16.46 -1.41
CA THR A 23 13.52 17.09 -0.75
C THR A 23 13.21 17.38 0.72
N ARG A 24 12.02 17.91 1.01
CA ARG A 24 11.57 18.17 2.38
C ARG A 24 11.44 16.88 3.19
N LEU A 25 10.89 15.81 2.61
CA LEU A 25 10.83 14.51 3.28
C LEU A 25 12.21 13.89 3.48
N ASN A 26 13.14 14.07 2.54
CA ASN A 26 14.52 13.63 2.71
C ASN A 26 15.18 14.32 3.92
N ALA A 27 14.99 15.63 4.08
CA ALA A 27 15.51 16.36 5.24
C ALA A 27 14.91 15.86 6.57
N LEU A 28 13.58 15.72 6.63
CA LEU A 28 12.87 15.26 7.83
C LEU A 28 13.22 13.81 8.20
N GLY A 29 13.26 12.93 7.20
CA GLY A 29 13.60 11.52 7.37
C GLY A 29 15.07 11.32 7.70
N GLY A 30 15.97 12.05 7.03
CA GLY A 30 17.41 12.02 7.27
C GLY A 30 17.77 12.43 8.69
N ALA A 31 17.15 13.49 9.22
CA ALA A 31 17.32 13.92 10.62
C ALA A 31 16.92 12.85 11.64
N ASN A 32 16.12 11.86 11.23
CA ASN A 32 15.69 10.74 12.06
C ASN A 32 16.37 9.41 11.69
N GLY A 33 17.29 9.37 10.72
CA GLY A 33 17.96 8.14 10.28
C GLY A 33 17.06 7.15 9.55
N ILE A 34 15.98 7.63 8.91
CA ILE A 34 15.00 6.79 8.22
C ILE A 34 15.52 6.34 6.84
N GLY A 35 15.13 5.12 6.44
CA GLY A 35 15.32 4.64 5.07
C GLY A 35 16.71 4.10 4.79
N ARG A 36 17.45 3.70 5.84
CA ARG A 36 18.72 2.98 5.72
C ARG A 36 18.45 1.52 5.45
N ILE A 37 18.95 1.01 4.33
CA ILE A 37 18.75 -0.38 3.89
C ILE A 37 20.12 -0.96 3.56
N ASP A 38 20.41 -2.14 4.10
CA ASP A 38 21.57 -2.97 3.78
C ASP A 38 21.05 -4.31 3.25
N LEU A 39 21.33 -4.61 1.98
CA LEU A 39 20.75 -5.77 1.31
C LEU A 39 21.73 -6.44 0.35
N VAL A 40 21.55 -7.74 0.15
CA VAL A 40 22.20 -8.50 -0.91
C VAL A 40 21.18 -8.72 -2.02
N GLU A 41 21.35 -8.01 -3.13
CA GLU A 41 20.46 -8.07 -4.29
C GLU A 41 20.98 -9.03 -5.36
N ASN A 42 20.08 -9.46 -6.25
CA ASN A 42 20.41 -10.19 -7.47
C ASN A 42 20.45 -9.19 -8.62
N ARG A 43 21.62 -8.97 -9.20
CA ARG A 43 21.72 -8.13 -10.40
C ARG A 43 21.10 -8.86 -11.59
N PHE A 44 20.55 -8.08 -12.51
CA PHE A 44 19.98 -8.63 -13.74
C PHE A 44 21.00 -9.45 -14.54
N VAL A 45 22.29 -9.08 -14.49
CA VAL A 45 23.39 -9.78 -15.15
C VAL A 45 23.84 -11.07 -14.40
N GLY A 46 23.10 -11.51 -13.38
CA GLY A 46 23.18 -12.86 -12.81
C GLY A 46 23.91 -12.99 -11.47
N MET A 47 24.77 -12.03 -11.07
CA MET A 47 25.49 -12.12 -9.80
C MET A 47 24.77 -11.42 -8.64
N LYS A 48 25.10 -11.84 -7.41
CA LYS A 48 24.71 -11.12 -6.20
C LYS A 48 25.63 -9.94 -5.92
N SER A 49 25.09 -8.88 -5.33
CA SER A 49 25.87 -7.71 -4.89
C SER A 49 25.29 -7.20 -3.56
N ARG A 50 26.16 -6.81 -2.61
CA ARG A 50 25.72 -6.10 -1.40
C ARG A 50 25.67 -4.61 -1.68
N GLY A 51 24.53 -3.98 -1.41
CA GLY A 51 24.32 -2.54 -1.52
C GLY A 51 23.83 -1.96 -0.20
N VAL A 52 24.28 -0.74 0.09
CA VAL A 52 23.78 0.07 1.21
C VAL A 52 23.16 1.33 0.63
N TYR A 53 21.91 1.61 1.02
CA TYR A 53 21.10 2.67 0.46
C TYR A 53 20.50 3.53 1.57
N GLU A 54 20.31 4.82 1.28
CA GLU A 54 19.58 5.76 2.13
C GLU A 54 18.45 6.39 1.31
N THR A 55 17.21 6.07 1.65
CA THR A 55 16.00 6.52 0.93
C THR A 55 14.96 7.14 1.88
N PRO A 56 15.31 8.20 2.65
CA PRO A 56 14.46 8.72 3.70
C PRO A 56 13.08 9.15 3.21
N GLY A 57 13.01 10.01 2.18
CA GLY A 57 11.76 10.50 1.63
C GLY A 57 10.94 9.41 0.94
N GLY A 58 11.60 8.52 0.19
CA GLY A 58 10.95 7.38 -0.46
C GLY A 58 10.34 6.40 0.55
N THR A 59 11.06 6.10 1.64
CA THR A 59 10.56 5.24 2.73
C THR A 59 9.34 5.84 3.40
N ILE A 60 9.35 7.16 3.67
CA ILE A 60 8.20 7.86 4.25
C ILE A 60 7.02 7.86 3.28
N LEU A 61 7.24 8.16 2.00
CA LEU A 61 6.19 8.19 0.98
C LEU A 61 5.55 6.83 0.78
N LEU A 62 6.33 5.75 0.71
CA LEU A 62 5.79 4.40 0.57
C LEU A 62 4.87 4.03 1.74
N ASN A 63 5.32 4.30 2.98
CA ASN A 63 4.50 4.08 4.18
C ASN A 63 3.22 4.92 4.18
N ALA A 64 3.33 6.20 3.79
CA ALA A 64 2.19 7.11 3.75
C ALA A 64 1.21 6.73 2.62
N ARG A 65 1.70 6.35 1.44
CA ARG A 65 0.88 5.92 0.30
C ARG A 65 0.09 4.67 0.63
N ARG A 66 0.74 3.63 1.17
CA ARG A 66 0.06 2.40 1.63
C ARG A 66 -0.97 2.68 2.72
N ALA A 67 -0.69 3.62 3.61
CA ALA A 67 -1.62 4.04 4.66
C ALA A 67 -2.83 4.80 4.13
N MET A 68 -2.71 5.56 3.04
CA MET A 68 -3.87 6.17 2.38
C MET A 68 -4.69 5.08 1.69
N GLU A 69 -4.02 4.22 0.93
CA GLU A 69 -4.66 3.14 0.18
C GLU A 69 -5.43 2.17 1.07
N SER A 70 -4.99 1.94 2.31
CA SER A 70 -5.70 1.08 3.26
C SER A 70 -7.10 1.55 3.63
N ILE A 71 -7.43 2.82 3.37
CA ILE A 71 -8.77 3.36 3.59
C ILE A 71 -9.48 3.77 2.30
N THR A 72 -8.81 3.76 1.14
CA THR A 72 -9.41 4.23 -0.12
C THR A 72 -9.51 3.19 -1.22
N LEU A 73 -8.79 2.07 -1.13
CA LEU A 73 -8.87 1.00 -2.12
C LEU A 73 -9.78 -0.13 -1.64
N ASP A 74 -10.61 -0.63 -2.56
CA ASP A 74 -11.33 -1.88 -2.36
C ASP A 74 -10.35 -3.03 -2.04
N ARG A 75 -10.81 -4.02 -1.27
CA ARG A 75 -9.98 -5.16 -0.85
C ARG A 75 -9.40 -5.93 -2.03
N GLY A 76 -10.21 -6.24 -3.03
CA GLY A 76 -9.78 -6.97 -4.22
C GLY A 76 -8.78 -6.16 -5.04
N ALA A 77 -9.07 -4.88 -5.25
CA ALA A 77 -8.15 -3.97 -5.93
C ALA A 77 -6.80 -3.83 -5.20
N ALA A 78 -6.82 -3.72 -3.86
CA ALA A 78 -5.61 -3.63 -3.05
C ALA A 78 -4.73 -4.90 -3.18
N HIS A 79 -5.35 -6.09 -3.08
CA HIS A 79 -4.63 -7.36 -3.27
C HIS A 79 -4.05 -7.48 -4.68
N GLN A 80 -4.85 -7.18 -5.71
CA GLN A 80 -4.38 -7.23 -7.09
C GLN A 80 -3.19 -6.30 -7.32
N LYS A 81 -3.23 -5.09 -6.75
CA LYS A 81 -2.13 -4.13 -6.83
C LYS A 81 -0.85 -4.68 -6.18
N ASP A 82 -0.97 -5.32 -5.02
CA ASP A 82 0.17 -5.92 -4.31
C ASP A 82 0.77 -7.10 -5.09
N GLU A 83 -0.02 -7.85 -5.86
CA GLU A 83 0.47 -8.89 -6.77
C GLU A 83 1.23 -8.32 -7.97
N LEU A 84 0.80 -7.18 -8.53
CA LEU A 84 1.43 -6.54 -9.68
C LEU A 84 2.73 -5.79 -9.33
N MET A 85 2.80 -5.26 -8.10
CA MET A 85 3.89 -4.38 -7.67
C MET A 85 5.30 -5.01 -7.78
N PRO A 86 5.55 -6.28 -7.36
CA PRO A 86 6.86 -6.91 -7.55
C PRO A 86 7.28 -7.00 -9.02
N ARG A 87 6.34 -7.31 -9.93
CA ARG A 87 6.62 -7.38 -11.36
C ARG A 87 6.97 -6.01 -11.93
N TYR A 88 6.25 -4.97 -11.52
CA TYR A 88 6.57 -3.59 -11.90
C TYR A 88 7.97 -3.21 -11.43
N ALA A 89 8.32 -3.50 -10.17
CA ALA A 89 9.64 -3.22 -9.61
C ALA A 89 10.77 -3.97 -10.34
N GLU A 90 10.55 -5.23 -10.70
CA GLU A 90 11.49 -6.04 -11.47
C GLU A 90 11.78 -5.42 -12.86
N LEU A 91 10.75 -4.99 -13.59
CA LEU A 91 10.91 -4.37 -14.89
C LEU A 91 11.74 -3.08 -14.80
N VAL A 92 11.45 -2.23 -13.80
CA VAL A 92 12.23 -1.01 -13.56
C VAL A 92 13.68 -1.33 -13.20
N TYR A 93 13.91 -2.30 -12.31
CA TYR A 93 15.26 -2.72 -11.90
C TYR A 93 16.08 -3.25 -13.07
N ASN A 94 15.45 -4.02 -13.97
CA ASN A 94 16.10 -4.59 -15.15
C ASN A 94 16.28 -3.58 -16.30
N GLY A 95 15.86 -2.32 -16.13
CA GLY A 95 16.01 -1.26 -17.13
C GLY A 95 14.91 -1.22 -18.19
N PHE A 96 13.83 -1.99 -18.03
CA PHE A 96 12.68 -2.03 -18.94
C PHE A 96 11.70 -0.88 -18.67
N TRP A 97 12.20 0.33 -18.48
CA TRP A 97 11.35 1.50 -18.26
C TRP A 97 10.49 1.82 -19.48
N PHE A 98 10.92 1.58 -20.71
CA PHE A 98 10.12 1.86 -21.91
C PHE A 98 9.52 0.61 -22.54
N SER A 99 9.31 -0.47 -21.76
CA SER A 99 8.73 -1.70 -22.30
C SER A 99 7.18 -1.68 -22.30
N PRO A 100 6.53 -2.34 -23.27
CA PRO A 100 5.08 -2.41 -23.33
C PRO A 100 4.44 -3.02 -22.08
N GLU A 101 5.04 -4.07 -21.52
CA GLU A 101 4.50 -4.72 -20.31
C GLU A 101 4.54 -3.80 -19.08
N ARG A 102 5.52 -2.88 -18.99
CA ARG A 102 5.54 -1.86 -17.93
C ARG A 102 4.45 -0.80 -18.17
N GLU A 103 4.15 -0.43 -19.41
CA GLU A 103 3.04 0.48 -19.78
C GLU A 103 1.68 -0.10 -19.41
N MET A 104 1.47 -1.38 -19.68
CA MET A 104 0.25 -2.08 -19.29
C MET A 104 0.05 -2.07 -17.77
N LEU A 105 1.12 -2.35 -17.01
CA LEU A 105 1.05 -2.30 -15.54
C LEU A 105 0.82 -0.87 -15.03
N GLN A 106 1.45 0.14 -15.63
CA GLN A 106 1.24 1.55 -15.24
C GLN A 106 -0.24 1.94 -15.41
N ALA A 107 -0.87 1.60 -16.54
CA ALA A 107 -2.29 1.87 -16.77
C ALA A 107 -3.19 1.20 -15.72
N ALA A 108 -2.87 -0.04 -15.32
CA ALA A 108 -3.59 -0.73 -14.25
C ALA A 108 -3.44 0.00 -12.90
N ILE A 109 -2.24 0.46 -12.54
CA ILE A 109 -2.01 1.22 -11.31
C ILE A 109 -2.72 2.58 -11.34
N ASP A 110 -2.63 3.30 -12.47
CA ASP A 110 -3.23 4.63 -12.64
C ASP A 110 -4.76 4.60 -12.54
N SER A 111 -5.40 3.47 -12.87
CA SER A 111 -6.84 3.31 -12.70
C SER A 111 -7.31 3.47 -11.25
N SER A 112 -6.42 3.26 -10.27
CA SER A 112 -6.72 3.38 -8.84
C SER A 112 -6.41 4.76 -8.25
N ARG A 113 -5.76 5.65 -9.03
CA ARG A 113 -5.13 6.86 -8.50
C ARG A 113 -6.14 7.83 -7.87
N ASP A 114 -7.30 8.00 -8.50
CA ASP A 114 -8.28 9.03 -8.11
C ASP A 114 -8.91 8.73 -6.74
N ALA A 115 -8.96 7.45 -6.36
CA ALA A 115 -9.40 7.03 -5.03
C ALA A 115 -8.43 7.48 -3.93
N VAL A 116 -7.13 7.51 -4.22
CA VAL A 116 -6.05 7.81 -3.26
C VAL A 116 -5.94 9.33 -3.05
N ARG A 117 -6.85 9.86 -2.24
CA ARG A 117 -6.93 11.29 -1.90
C ARG A 117 -7.12 11.45 -0.39
N GLY A 118 -6.43 12.40 0.23
CA GLY A 118 -6.61 12.72 1.65
C GLY A 118 -5.29 13.00 2.37
N VAL A 119 -5.28 12.87 3.70
CA VAL A 119 -4.11 13.16 4.53
C VAL A 119 -3.70 11.96 5.38
N VAL A 120 -2.40 11.63 5.35
CA VAL A 120 -1.76 10.69 6.30
C VAL A 120 -0.87 11.46 7.26
N ARG A 121 -1.01 11.14 8.55
CA ARG A 121 -0.14 11.63 9.63
C ARG A 121 0.84 10.54 10.04
N VAL A 122 2.13 10.85 9.96
CA VAL A 122 3.22 9.96 10.36
C VAL A 122 4.07 10.60 11.46
N LYS A 123 4.58 9.77 12.37
CA LYS A 123 5.60 10.13 13.36
C LYS A 123 6.92 9.52 12.91
N LEU A 124 7.95 10.35 12.80
CA LEU A 124 9.30 9.95 12.44
C LEU A 124 10.12 9.85 13.72
N TYR A 125 10.75 8.71 13.96
CA TYR A 125 11.52 8.52 15.20
C TYR A 125 12.59 7.44 15.05
N LYS A 126 13.86 7.83 15.23
CA LYS A 126 15.03 6.93 15.36
C LYS A 126 15.01 5.75 14.36
N GLY A 127 14.92 6.06 13.08
CA GLY A 127 14.93 5.12 11.97
C GLY A 127 13.56 4.62 11.55
N ASN A 128 12.50 4.93 12.29
CA ASN A 128 11.17 4.38 12.07
C ASN A 128 10.16 5.40 11.54
N VAL A 129 9.23 4.91 10.72
CA VAL A 129 8.06 5.65 10.22
C VAL A 129 6.81 5.03 10.83
N ILE A 130 6.15 5.75 11.72
CA ILE A 130 4.98 5.25 12.45
C ILE A 130 3.74 5.99 11.97
N VAL A 131 2.80 5.28 11.34
CA VAL A 131 1.53 5.89 10.93
C VAL A 131 0.64 6.09 12.16
N THR A 132 0.18 7.33 12.38
CA THR A 132 -0.60 7.72 13.57
C THR A 132 -2.01 8.19 13.25
N GLY A 133 -2.36 8.33 11.97
CA GLY A 133 -3.71 8.69 11.56
C GLY A 133 -3.84 8.83 10.05
N ARG A 134 -5.06 8.65 9.55
CA ARG A 134 -5.44 8.82 8.15
C ARG A 134 -6.80 9.50 8.11
N LYS A 135 -7.04 10.32 7.10
CA LYS A 135 -8.37 10.86 6.78
C LYS A 135 -8.49 11.03 5.28
N SER A 136 -9.65 10.69 4.72
CA SER A 136 -9.93 10.79 3.30
C SER A 136 -11.40 11.13 3.07
N PRO A 137 -11.73 11.99 2.09
CA PRO A 137 -13.11 12.13 1.62
C PRO A 137 -13.62 10.86 0.92
N ASN A 138 -12.73 10.01 0.42
CA ASN A 138 -13.03 8.75 -0.28
C ASN A 138 -12.81 7.53 0.63
N SER A 139 -12.99 7.70 1.95
CA SER A 139 -12.78 6.61 2.91
C SER A 139 -13.83 5.52 2.72
N LEU A 140 -13.38 4.30 2.48
CA LEU A 140 -14.18 3.07 2.51
C LEU A 140 -14.34 2.52 3.93
N TYR A 141 -13.59 3.05 4.90
CA TYR A 141 -13.86 2.81 6.31
C TYR A 141 -15.13 3.56 6.72
N ASN A 142 -16.11 2.82 7.22
CA ASN A 142 -17.34 3.32 7.79
C ASN A 142 -17.44 2.87 9.25
N ALA A 143 -17.51 3.82 10.19
CA ALA A 143 -17.58 3.55 11.62
C ALA A 143 -18.88 2.82 12.01
N ASP A 144 -19.98 3.12 11.33
CA ASP A 144 -21.30 2.55 11.63
C ASP A 144 -21.37 1.06 11.24
N LEU A 145 -20.59 0.62 10.24
CA LEU A 145 -20.52 -0.79 9.84
C LEU A 145 -19.70 -1.66 10.80
N VAL A 146 -18.83 -1.07 11.61
CA VAL A 146 -17.86 -1.79 12.45
C VAL A 146 -18.06 -1.58 13.94
N THR A 147 -18.97 -0.69 14.32
CA THR A 147 -19.28 -0.43 15.74
C THR A 147 -20.05 -1.59 16.35
N PHE A 148 -19.85 -1.79 17.65
CA PHE A 148 -20.61 -2.73 18.48
C PHE A 148 -21.69 -2.02 19.30
N GLU A 149 -21.87 -0.71 19.10
CA GLU A 149 -22.87 0.08 19.80
C GLU A 149 -24.28 -0.20 19.24
N GLU A 150 -25.27 -0.27 20.14
CA GLU A 150 -26.67 -0.51 19.77
C GLU A 150 -27.20 0.60 18.84
N GLY A 151 -27.73 0.22 17.68
CA GLY A 151 -28.46 1.11 16.77
C GLY A 151 -27.74 1.44 15.45
N ALA A 152 -26.47 1.06 15.27
CA ALA A 152 -25.78 1.15 14.00
C ALA A 152 -25.90 -0.20 13.27
N VAL A 153 -26.97 -0.36 12.48
CA VAL A 153 -27.35 -1.68 11.93
C VAL A 153 -27.44 -1.59 10.42
N ASP A 154 -26.37 -2.04 9.74
CA ASP A 154 -26.40 -2.37 8.31
C ASP A 154 -25.64 -3.69 8.01
N TYR A 155 -25.27 -4.47 9.05
CA TYR A 155 -24.66 -5.79 8.91
C TYR A 155 -25.48 -6.87 9.64
N ASP A 156 -26.10 -7.78 8.88
CA ASP A 156 -26.78 -8.95 9.44
C ASP A 156 -25.76 -10.06 9.76
N HIS A 157 -25.57 -10.35 11.05
CA HIS A 157 -24.69 -11.42 11.50
C HIS A 157 -25.13 -12.83 11.03
N GLY A 158 -26.41 -13.03 10.70
CA GLY A 158 -26.94 -14.28 10.16
C GLY A 158 -26.31 -14.65 8.81
N ASP A 159 -26.00 -13.67 7.96
CA ASP A 159 -25.40 -13.87 6.64
C ASP A 159 -24.01 -14.50 6.72
N ALA A 160 -23.27 -14.23 7.80
CA ALA A 160 -21.95 -14.78 8.03
C ALA A 160 -21.95 -16.32 8.06
N HIS A 161 -22.99 -16.94 8.61
CA HIS A 161 -23.10 -18.40 8.69
C HIS A 161 -23.17 -19.02 7.28
N GLY A 162 -24.00 -18.47 6.39
CA GLY A 162 -24.11 -18.91 5.01
C GLY A 162 -22.80 -18.73 4.24
N PHE A 163 -22.19 -17.54 4.36
CA PHE A 163 -20.91 -17.21 3.74
C PHE A 163 -19.80 -18.20 4.14
N ILE A 164 -19.64 -18.46 5.44
CA ILE A 164 -18.61 -19.38 5.95
C ILE A 164 -18.81 -20.78 5.38
N ARG A 165 -20.05 -21.29 5.37
CA ARG A 165 -20.36 -22.64 4.88
C ARG A 165 -20.05 -22.80 3.39
N LEU A 166 -20.39 -21.80 2.57
CA LEU A 166 -20.13 -21.82 1.14
C LEU A 166 -18.63 -21.68 0.84
N ASN A 167 -17.94 -20.73 1.48
CA ASN A 167 -16.51 -20.53 1.28
C ASN A 167 -15.67 -21.75 1.72
N ALA A 168 -16.08 -22.43 2.79
CA ALA A 168 -15.42 -23.64 3.28
C ALA A 168 -15.76 -24.92 2.49
N LEU A 169 -16.76 -24.89 1.58
CA LEU A 169 -17.25 -26.09 0.90
C LEU A 169 -16.13 -26.85 0.17
N ARG A 170 -15.32 -26.14 -0.61
CA ARG A 170 -14.19 -26.76 -1.35
C ARG A 170 -13.17 -27.43 -0.42
N LEU A 171 -12.97 -26.89 0.79
CA LEU A 171 -12.02 -27.43 1.76
C LEU A 171 -12.58 -28.69 2.42
N ARG A 172 -13.88 -28.68 2.74
CA ARG A 172 -14.58 -29.85 3.32
C ARG A 172 -14.60 -31.02 2.35
N VAL A 173 -14.88 -30.78 1.06
CA VAL A 173 -14.85 -31.82 0.02
C VAL A 173 -13.45 -32.41 -0.13
N ASN A 174 -12.41 -31.59 -0.19
CA ASN A 174 -11.02 -32.07 -0.27
C ASN A 174 -10.66 -32.98 0.93
N LYS A 175 -11.08 -32.61 2.14
CA LYS A 175 -10.89 -33.45 3.33
C LYS A 175 -11.62 -34.79 3.21
N MET A 176 -12.89 -34.79 2.80
CA MET A 176 -13.68 -36.02 2.67
C MET A 176 -13.03 -37.04 1.72
N VAL A 177 -12.45 -36.58 0.61
CA VAL A 177 -11.73 -37.46 -0.33
C VAL A 177 -10.49 -38.06 0.33
N ARG A 178 -9.68 -37.25 1.04
CA ARG A 178 -8.48 -37.72 1.74
C ARG A 178 -8.76 -38.68 2.89
N ASP A 179 -9.86 -38.50 3.60
CA ASP A 179 -10.27 -39.39 4.71
C ASP A 179 -10.88 -40.71 4.20
N SER A 180 -11.15 -40.80 2.89
CA SER A 180 -11.68 -42.01 2.23
C SER A 180 -10.59 -42.87 1.57
N GLU A 181 -9.33 -42.42 1.59
CA GLU A 181 -8.12 -43.16 1.20
C GLU A 181 -7.48 -43.84 2.43
#